data_AF-A0A349INF7-F1
#
_entry.id   AF-A0A349INF7-F1
#
_cell.length_a   1.000
_cell.length_b   1.000
_cell.length_c   1.000
_cell.angle_alpha   90.00
_cell.angle_beta   90.00
_cell.angle_gamma   90.00
#
_symmetry.space_group_name_H-M   'P 1'
#
loop_
_entity.id
_entity.type
_entity.pdbx_description
1 polymer ?
#
loop_
_entity_poly.entity_id
_entity_poly.type
_entity_poly.pdbx_seq_one_letter_code
_entity_poly.pdbx_strand_id
1 'polypeptide(L)'
;MSQKYDVIIVGAGPGGIFSAYELMKKKPELKIAVFEEGNPLEKRHCPIDGKKIPSCINCPTCAIMNGFGGAGAFSDGKYNITN
;
A
#
# COMPACT_ATOMS: atom_id res chain seq x y z
N MET A 1 -18.21 -20.92 -1.67
CA MET A 1 -17.68 -21.24 -0.33
C MET A 1 -17.08 -19.97 0.25
N SER A 2 -17.30 -19.67 1.52
CA SER A 2 -16.66 -18.51 2.19
C SER A 2 -15.16 -18.81 2.36
N GLN A 3 -14.30 -17.98 1.80
CA GLN A 3 -12.87 -18.06 2.09
C GLN A 3 -12.67 -17.67 3.56
N LYS A 4 -12.20 -18.61 4.39
CA LYS A 4 -11.83 -18.33 5.77
C LYS A 4 -10.35 -17.94 5.80
N TYR A 5 -10.08 -16.75 6.33
CA TYR A 5 -8.75 -16.24 6.64
C TYR A 5 -8.62 -16.18 8.16
N ASP A 6 -7.43 -16.51 8.66
CA ASP A 6 -7.11 -16.39 10.08
C ASP A 6 -6.78 -14.93 10.44
N VAL A 7 -6.20 -14.20 9.49
CA VAL A 7 -5.85 -12.78 9.63
C VAL A 7 -6.21 -12.04 8.34
N ILE A 8 -6.86 -10.88 8.49
CA ILE A 8 -7.09 -9.93 7.41
C ILE A 8 -6.32 -8.65 7.74
N ILE A 9 -5.53 -8.18 6.78
CA ILE A 9 -4.78 -6.93 6.84
C ILE A 9 -5.39 -5.97 5.80
N VAL A 10 -5.77 -4.77 6.25
CA VAL A 10 -6.29 -3.71 5.39
C VAL A 10 -5.21 -2.64 5.22
N GLY A 11 -4.82 -2.41 3.97
CA GLY A 11 -3.72 -1.54 3.57
C GLY A 11 -2.46 -2.34 3.24
N ALA A 12 -1.97 -2.18 2.00
CA ALA A 12 -0.70 -2.74 1.53
C ALA A 12 0.45 -1.71 1.59
N GLY A 13 0.45 -0.84 2.62
CA GLY A 13 1.60 0.00 2.96
C GLY A 13 2.71 -0.79 3.66
N PRO A 14 3.83 -0.15 4.06
CA PRO A 14 4.93 -0.83 4.74
C PRO A 14 4.47 -1.58 5.99
N GLY A 15 3.62 -0.98 6.82
CA GLY A 15 3.07 -1.64 8.00
C GLY A 15 2.29 -2.92 7.66
N GLY A 16 1.43 -2.89 6.64
CA GLY A 16 0.64 -4.05 6.23
C GLY A 16 1.48 -5.15 5.58
N ILE A 17 2.36 -4.78 4.64
CA ILE A 17 3.25 -5.73 3.95
C ILE A 17 4.20 -6.40 4.93
N PHE A 18 4.85 -5.65 5.81
CA PHE A 18 5.78 -6.24 6.79
C PHE A 18 5.06 -7.03 7.88
N SER A 19 3.84 -6.64 8.28
CA SER A 19 3.01 -7.47 9.17
C SER A 19 2.68 -8.82 8.54
N ALA A 20 2.25 -8.83 7.27
CA ALA A 20 1.98 -10.06 6.54
C ALA A 20 3.26 -10.93 6.42
N TYR A 21 4.37 -10.33 6.04
CA TYR A 21 5.66 -11.00 5.90
C TYR A 21 6.13 -11.64 7.21
N GLU A 22 6.08 -10.91 8.33
CA GLU A 22 6.49 -11.46 9.63
C GLU A 22 5.54 -12.53 10.14
N LEU A 23 4.22 -12.41 9.90
CA LEU A 23 3.26 -13.46 10.21
C LEU A 23 3.53 -14.73 9.41
N MET A 24 3.77 -14.62 8.10
CA MET A 24 4.10 -15.77 7.25
C MET A 24 5.37 -16.49 7.70
N LYS A 25 6.35 -15.76 8.25
CA LYS A 25 7.59 -16.36 8.79
C LYS A 25 7.39 -17.03 10.14
N LYS A 26 6.66 -16.38 11.05
CA LYS A 26 6.48 -16.86 12.43
C LYS A 26 5.41 -17.94 12.55
N LYS A 27 4.41 -17.93 11.65
CA LYS A 27 3.24 -18.81 11.65
C LYS A 27 2.81 -19.15 10.20
N PRO A 28 3.58 -19.99 9.48
CA PRO A 28 3.35 -20.30 8.07
C PRO A 28 2.02 -21.03 7.79
N GLU A 29 1.37 -21.57 8.83
CA GLU A 29 0.06 -22.21 8.76
C GLU A 29 -1.10 -21.23 8.61
N LEU A 30 -0.92 -19.95 8.94
CA LEU A 30 -1.98 -18.95 8.88
C LEU A 30 -2.35 -18.62 7.43
N LYS A 31 -3.65 -18.58 7.16
CA LYS A 31 -4.22 -18.03 5.93
C LYS A 31 -4.42 -16.53 6.11
N ILE A 32 -3.54 -15.76 5.49
CA ILE A 32 -3.54 -14.30 5.59
C ILE A 32 -4.08 -13.70 4.28
N ALA A 33 -4.96 -12.70 4.39
CA ALA A 33 -5.36 -11.86 3.27
C ALA A 33 -4.90 -10.42 3.50
N VAL A 34 -4.39 -9.79 2.44
CA VAL A 34 -4.08 -8.35 2.42
C VAL A 34 -4.98 -7.71 1.38
N PHE A 35 -5.73 -6.69 1.78
CA PHE A 35 -6.58 -5.90 0.89
C PHE A 35 -6.07 -4.48 0.78
N GLU A 36 -6.09 -3.94 -0.42
CA GLU A 36 -5.64 -2.58 -0.72
C GLU A 36 -6.67 -1.94 -1.66
N GLU A 37 -7.05 -0.70 -1.38
CA GLU A 37 -8.01 0.05 -2.19
C GLU A 37 -7.38 0.52 -3.50
N GLY A 38 -6.09 0.88 -3.45
CA GLY A 38 -5.35 1.35 -4.61
C GLY A 38 -4.82 0.24 -5.51
N ASN A 39 -3.98 0.65 -6.47
CA ASN A 39 -3.46 -0.22 -7.50
C ASN A 39 -2.13 -0.90 -7.12
N PRO A 40 -1.77 -2.02 -7.80
CA PRO A 40 -0.40 -2.51 -7.87
C PRO A 40 0.57 -1.41 -8.31
N LEU A 41 1.82 -1.48 -7.86
CA LEU A 41 2.80 -0.40 -8.02
C LEU A 41 2.98 0.04 -9.48
N GLU A 42 3.04 -0.91 -10.41
CA GLU A 42 3.19 -0.69 -11.85
C GLU A 42 2.00 0.04 -12.51
N LYS A 43 0.85 0.08 -11.83
CA LYS A 43 -0.37 0.78 -12.26
C LYS A 43 -0.63 2.05 -11.47
N ARG A 44 0.24 2.41 -10.51
CA ARG A 44 0.09 3.65 -9.74
C ARG A 44 0.59 4.83 -10.56
N HIS A 45 -0.34 5.69 -10.97
CA HIS A 45 -0.02 6.91 -11.73
C HIS A 45 -0.82 8.11 -11.20
N CYS A 46 -0.12 9.17 -10.82
CA CYS A 46 -0.73 10.46 -10.55
C CYS A 46 -0.86 11.23 -11.88
N PRO A 47 -2.04 11.75 -12.23
CA PRO A 47 -2.24 12.40 -13.52
C PRO A 47 -1.60 13.80 -13.61
N ILE A 48 -1.06 14.32 -12.50
CA ILE A 48 -0.31 15.58 -12.49
C ILE A 48 0.93 15.41 -13.38
N ASP A 49 0.97 16.17 -14.48
CA ASP A 49 2.07 16.17 -15.45
C ASP A 49 2.78 17.53 -15.54
N GLY A 50 2.30 18.52 -14.78
CA GLY A 50 2.83 19.89 -14.76
C GLY A 50 2.53 20.70 -16.03
N LYS A 51 1.81 20.15 -17.00
CA LYS A 51 1.47 20.78 -18.28
C LYS A 51 -0.04 20.83 -18.50
N LYS A 52 -0.67 19.67 -18.71
CA LYS A 52 -2.12 19.55 -18.90
C LYS A 52 -2.85 19.58 -17.56
N ILE A 53 -2.26 18.95 -16.56
CA ILE A 53 -2.79 18.87 -15.20
C ILE A 53 -1.72 19.50 -14.28
N PRO A 54 -1.79 20.82 -14.05
CA PRO A 54 -0.76 21.55 -13.32
C PRO A 54 -0.82 21.34 -11.81
N SER A 55 -1.93 20.84 -11.27
CA SER A 55 -2.16 20.70 -9.83
C SER A 55 -3.01 19.47 -9.49
N CYS A 56 -3.04 19.14 -8.20
CA CYS A 56 -3.83 18.02 -7.69
C CYS A 56 -5.32 18.19 -8.01
N ILE A 57 -5.94 17.12 -8.52
CA ILE A 57 -7.37 17.08 -8.89
C ILE A 57 -8.24 16.31 -7.89
N ASN A 58 -7.69 15.95 -6.72
CA ASN A 58 -8.39 15.18 -5.68
C ASN A 58 -9.07 13.92 -6.23
N CYS A 59 -8.27 13.04 -6.86
CA CYS A 59 -8.75 11.76 -7.38
C CYS A 59 -9.53 10.99 -6.29
N PRO A 60 -10.62 10.28 -6.64
CA PRO A 60 -11.39 9.48 -5.69
C PRO A 60 -10.51 8.53 -4.85
N THR A 61 -9.55 7.88 -5.52
CA THR A 61 -8.46 7.13 -4.87
C THR A 61 -7.13 7.72 -5.36
N CYS A 62 -6.40 8.38 -4.46
CA CYS A 62 -5.13 9.01 -4.82
C CYS A 62 -4.02 7.96 -4.99
N ALA A 63 -3.47 7.84 -6.21
CA ALA A 63 -2.41 6.88 -6.51
C ALA A 63 -1.08 7.17 -5.78
N ILE A 64 -0.88 8.38 -5.25
CA ILE A 64 0.28 8.73 -4.42
C ILE A 64 0.14 8.18 -3.00
N MET A 65 -1.07 8.23 -2.43
CA MET A 65 -1.32 7.83 -1.05
C MET A 65 -1.71 6.35 -0.92
N ASN A 66 -2.45 5.83 -1.89
CA ASN A 66 -3.05 4.49 -1.87
C ASN A 66 -2.44 3.59 -2.95
N GLY A 67 -2.48 2.28 -2.71
CA GLY A 67 -1.89 1.25 -3.56
C GLY A 67 -0.73 0.52 -2.88
N PHE A 68 -0.19 -0.50 -3.55
CA PHE A 68 0.90 -1.30 -3.01
C PHE A 68 2.13 -0.43 -2.66
N GLY A 69 2.64 -0.56 -1.44
CA GLY A 69 3.67 0.29 -0.86
C GLY A 69 3.17 1.55 -0.16
N GLY A 70 1.86 1.83 -0.21
CA GLY A 70 1.22 2.98 0.45
C GLY A 70 1.84 4.33 0.05
N ALA A 71 1.74 5.32 0.93
CA ALA A 71 2.34 6.65 0.71
C ALA A 71 3.88 6.62 0.60
N GLY A 72 4.53 5.60 1.17
CA GLY A 72 5.99 5.47 1.13
C GLY A 72 6.55 5.23 -0.28
N ALA A 73 5.78 4.63 -1.19
CA ALA A 73 6.25 4.24 -2.53
C ALA A 73 6.70 5.42 -3.41
N PHE A 74 6.11 6.60 -3.22
CA PHE A 74 6.46 7.83 -3.93
C PHE A 74 7.06 8.90 -3.01
N SER A 75 7.54 8.47 -1.84
CA SER A 75 8.31 9.33 -0.95
C SER A 75 9.79 9.31 -1.32
N ASP A 76 10.56 10.20 -0.71
CA ASP A 76 12.02 10.16 -0.74
C ASP A 76 12.63 9.02 0.09
N GLY A 77 11.79 8.19 0.74
CA GLY A 77 12.21 7.03 1.51
C GLY A 77 13.00 7.38 2.78
N LYS A 78 12.90 8.62 3.27
CA LYS A 78 13.63 9.04 4.46
C LYS A 78 13.00 8.45 5.71
N TYR A 79 13.84 7.78 6.51
CA TYR A 79 13.47 7.36 7.84
C TYR A 79 13.87 8.45 8.83
N ASN A 80 12.88 9.00 9.53
CA ASN A 80 13.12 9.93 10.63
C ASN A 80 13.54 9.13 11.86
N ILE A 81 14.77 8.61 11.84
CA ILE A 81 15.39 7.98 13.00
C ILE A 81 15.99 9.12 13.83
N THR A 82 15.19 9.63 14.76
CA THR A 82 15.65 10.57 15.78
C THR A 82 15.93 9.79 17.05
N ASN A 83 17.13 9.95 17.59
CA ASN A 83 17.58 9.33 18.83
C ASN A 83 17.24 10.22 20.03
#